data_AF-A0A972ZQ43-F1
#
_entry.id   AF-A0A972ZQ43-F1
#
_cell.length_a   1.000
_cell.length_b   1.000
_cell.length_c   1.000
_cell.angle_alpha   90.00
_cell.angle_beta   90.00
_cell.angle_gamma   90.00
#
_symmetry.space_group_name_H-M   'P 1'
#
loop_
_entity.id
_entity.type
_entity.pdbx_description
1 polymer ?
#
loop_
_entity_poly.entity_id
_entity_poly.type
_entity_poly.pdbx_seq_one_letter_code
_entity_poly.pdbx_strand_id
1 'polypeptide(L)'
;MQLDEGLIKELEKSIIDYSDEEVMEILKKRKHYNPIVVKMTIEEAVKRGIINSESDLVAEDYRVEPFRFHIFPSIEKHEIRIRVIKSLSRGILLAGIIPTIFGFLRIAENKMIEAFILLCLGGIWIASAALLMRSFHQRFIYLILSMGGLSVIYVAKVLLGLKPFRFMDMFVALIIYGVIFYSLLYIKSLIKINSKD
;
A
#
# COMPACT_ATOMS: atom_id res chain seq x y z
N MET A 1 16.92 -18.38 -16.18
CA MET A 1 16.73 -16.93 -16.38
C MET A 1 18.12 -16.33 -16.52
N GLN A 2 18.58 -16.10 -17.75
CA GLN A 2 19.87 -15.44 -17.99
C GLN A 2 19.66 -13.96 -17.71
N LEU A 3 20.24 -13.45 -16.61
CA LEU A 3 20.29 -12.01 -16.38
C LEU A 3 21.22 -11.40 -17.43
N ASP A 4 20.82 -10.24 -17.95
CA ASP A 4 21.63 -9.45 -18.87
C ASP A 4 22.99 -9.11 -18.22
N GLU A 5 24.06 -9.35 -18.97
CA GLU A 5 25.45 -9.15 -18.55
C GLU A 5 25.73 -7.66 -18.22
N GLY A 6 25.01 -6.74 -18.86
CA GLY A 6 25.05 -5.31 -18.55
C GLY A 6 24.49 -4.99 -17.17
N LEU A 7 23.38 -5.63 -16.79
CA LEU A 7 22.70 -5.41 -15.51
C LEU A 7 23.51 -5.95 -14.33
N ILE A 8 24.24 -7.05 -14.55
CA ILE A 8 25.17 -7.63 -13.59
C ILE A 8 26.32 -6.66 -13.26
N LYS A 9 26.91 -6.02 -14.27
CA LYS A 9 27.99 -5.03 -14.06
C LYS A 9 27.50 -3.78 -13.33
N GLU A 10 26.28 -3.34 -13.62
CA GLU A 10 25.69 -2.19 -12.94
C GLU A 10 25.42 -2.49 -11.45
N LEU A 11 24.92 -3.70 -11.15
CA LEU A 11 24.74 -4.19 -9.78
C LEU A 11 26.07 -4.27 -9.03
N GLU A 12 27.09 -4.86 -9.63
CA GLU A 12 28.43 -4.96 -9.04
C GLU A 12 28.99 -3.58 -8.69
N LYS A 13 28.88 -2.61 -9.60
CA LYS A 13 29.30 -1.23 -9.35
C LYS A 13 28.52 -0.59 -8.20
N SER A 14 27.21 -0.83 -8.13
CA SER A 14 26.38 -0.28 -7.05
C SER A 14 26.74 -0.87 -5.67
N ILE A 15 27.12 -2.15 -5.60
CA ILE A 15 27.54 -2.80 -4.35
C ILE A 15 28.89 -2.26 -3.87
N ILE A 16 29.79 -1.92 -4.79
CA ILE A 16 31.08 -1.29 -4.45
C ILE A 16 30.87 0.09 -3.80
N ASP A 17 29.82 0.81 -4.18
CA ASP A 17 29.53 2.14 -3.62
C ASP A 17 28.82 2.08 -2.24
N TYR A 18 28.40 0.91 -1.76
CA TYR A 18 27.72 0.76 -0.47
C TYR A 18 28.65 0.91 0.73
N SER A 19 28.12 1.44 1.84
CA SER A 19 28.82 1.47 3.13
C SER A 19 28.91 0.08 3.75
N ASP A 20 29.83 -0.11 4.69
CA ASP A 20 29.98 -1.39 5.40
C ASP A 20 28.71 -1.76 6.19
N GLU A 21 27.95 -0.77 6.67
CA GLU A 21 26.66 -1.00 7.32
C GLU A 21 25.60 -1.50 6.33
N GLU A 22 25.55 -0.94 5.12
CA GLU A 22 24.63 -1.35 4.06
C GLU A 22 24.93 -2.77 3.58
N VAL A 23 26.22 -3.10 3.40
CA VAL A 23 26.67 -4.46 3.07
C VAL A 23 26.23 -5.44 4.16
N MET A 24 26.41 -5.07 5.43
CA MET A 24 26.01 -5.92 6.56
C MET A 24 24.49 -6.11 6.65
N GLU A 25 23.69 -5.09 6.35
CA GLU A 25 22.24 -5.23 6.24
C GLU A 25 21.81 -6.25 5.16
N ILE A 26 22.46 -6.21 3.99
CA ILE A 26 22.16 -7.14 2.89
C ILE A 26 22.50 -8.58 3.32
N LEU A 27 23.64 -8.79 4.01
CA LEU A 27 24.03 -10.11 4.52
C LEU A 27 23.03 -10.67 5.55
N LYS A 28 22.49 -9.81 6.43
CA LYS A 28 21.43 -10.17 7.39
C LYS A 28 20.10 -10.51 6.70
N LYS A 29 19.80 -9.86 5.58
CA LYS A 29 18.56 -10.06 4.80
C LYS A 29 18.75 -11.04 3.63
N ARG A 30 19.88 -11.78 3.54
CA ARG A 30 20.28 -12.58 2.37
C ARG A 30 19.25 -13.57 1.83
N LYS A 31 18.36 -14.13 2.66
CA LYS A 31 17.29 -15.04 2.17
C LYS A 31 16.19 -14.33 1.37
N HIS A 32 16.17 -13.00 1.40
CA HIS A 32 15.15 -12.17 0.76
C HIS A 32 15.66 -11.42 -0.47
N TYR A 33 16.96 -11.52 -0.77
CA TYR A 33 17.58 -10.93 -1.94
C TYR A 33 17.75 -11.94 -3.08
N ASN A 34 17.97 -11.43 -4.28
CA ASN A 34 18.33 -12.27 -5.42
C ASN A 34 19.67 -12.98 -5.11
N PRO A 35 19.78 -14.30 -5.32
CA PRO A 35 20.99 -15.06 -4.99
C PRO A 35 22.26 -14.53 -5.68
N ILE A 36 22.13 -13.91 -6.86
CA ILE A 36 23.26 -13.28 -7.56
C ILE A 36 23.78 -12.07 -6.77
N VAL A 37 22.87 -11.22 -6.30
CA VAL A 37 23.21 -10.04 -5.49
C VAL A 37 23.85 -10.48 -4.17
N VAL A 38 23.27 -11.48 -3.51
CA VAL A 38 23.81 -12.05 -2.27
C VAL A 38 25.25 -12.54 -2.48
N LYS A 39 25.51 -13.27 -3.57
CA LYS A 39 26.84 -13.77 -3.88
C LYS A 39 27.85 -12.62 -4.08
N MET A 40 27.49 -11.61 -4.87
CA MET A 40 28.33 -10.42 -5.07
C MET A 40 28.60 -9.67 -3.76
N THR A 41 27.59 -9.53 -2.91
CA THR A 41 27.74 -8.89 -1.60
C THR A 41 28.65 -9.70 -0.67
N ILE A 42 28.58 -11.03 -0.70
CA ILE A 42 29.49 -11.90 0.08
C ILE A 42 30.93 -11.73 -0.41
N GLU A 43 31.15 -11.73 -1.73
CA GLU A 43 32.48 -11.55 -2.33
C GLU A 43 33.08 -10.19 -1.94
N GLU A 44 32.29 -9.12 -2.01
CA GLU A 44 32.73 -7.77 -1.63
C GLU A 44 32.96 -7.65 -0.10
N ALA A 45 32.11 -8.28 0.72
CA ALA A 45 32.27 -8.30 2.17
C ALA A 45 33.55 -9.03 2.61
N VAL A 46 33.91 -10.13 1.92
CA VAL A 46 35.20 -10.83 2.12
C VAL A 46 36.36 -9.94 1.71
N LYS A 47 36.27 -9.28 0.54
CA LYS A 47 37.32 -8.40 0.02
C LYS A 47 37.61 -7.21 0.94
N ARG A 48 36.58 -6.68 1.61
CA ARG A 48 36.70 -5.58 2.59
C ARG A 48 37.09 -6.04 4.00
N GLY A 49 37.10 -7.35 4.25
CA GLY A 49 37.36 -7.89 5.58
C GLY A 49 36.20 -7.70 6.57
N ILE A 50 34.98 -7.45 6.09
CA ILE A 50 33.76 -7.40 6.92
C ILE A 50 33.43 -8.80 7.46
N ILE A 51 33.66 -9.82 6.63
CA ILE A 51 33.62 -11.25 7.01
C ILE A 51 34.91 -11.90 6.52
N ASN A 52 35.42 -12.92 7.21
CA ASN A 52 36.64 -13.62 6.78
C ASN A 52 36.34 -14.72 5.76
N SER A 53 35.16 -15.34 5.86
CA SER A 53 34.71 -16.39 4.97
C SER A 53 33.19 -16.48 4.91
N GLU A 54 32.65 -17.17 3.91
CA GLU A 54 31.21 -17.47 3.83
C GLU A 54 30.71 -18.24 5.08
N SER A 55 31.59 -18.99 5.75
CA SER A 55 31.29 -19.72 6.99
C SER A 55 30.90 -18.78 8.15
N ASP A 56 31.36 -17.52 8.12
CA ASP A 56 31.09 -16.52 9.14
C ASP A 56 29.61 -16.06 9.09
N LEU A 57 28.90 -16.32 7.99
CA LEU A 57 27.46 -16.02 7.84
C LEU A 57 26.56 -16.84 8.79
N VAL A 58 27.12 -17.85 9.46
CA VAL A 58 26.44 -18.66 10.48
C VAL A 58 26.54 -18.01 11.87
N ALA A 59 27.48 -17.09 12.07
CA ALA A 59 27.65 -16.37 13.32
C ALA A 59 26.41 -15.52 13.65
N GLU A 60 26.21 -15.28 14.95
CA GLU A 60 25.01 -14.62 15.46
C GLU A 60 24.82 -13.21 14.89
N ASP A 61 25.93 -12.51 14.65
CA ASP A 61 25.95 -11.15 14.08
C ASP A 61 25.45 -11.08 12.63
N TYR A 62 25.49 -12.18 11.89
CA TYR A 62 25.02 -12.29 10.50
C TYR A 62 23.83 -13.23 10.37
N ARG A 63 23.19 -13.61 11.46
CA ARG A 63 22.04 -14.53 11.43
C ARG A 63 20.90 -13.89 10.64
N VAL A 64 20.26 -14.69 9.78
CA VAL A 64 19.16 -14.19 8.96
C VAL A 64 18.02 -13.72 9.85
N GLU A 65 17.68 -12.44 9.75
CA GLU A 65 16.54 -11.92 10.49
C GLU A 65 15.25 -12.50 9.89
N PRO A 66 14.36 -13.10 10.71
CA PRO A 66 13.09 -13.60 10.21
C PRO A 66 12.23 -12.41 9.76
N PHE A 67 11.70 -12.50 8.53
CA PHE A 67 10.77 -11.50 8.02
C PHE A 67 9.56 -11.39 8.95
N ARG A 68 9.47 -10.26 9.65
CA ARG A 68 8.28 -9.95 10.45
C ARG A 68 7.23 -9.42 9.49
N PHE A 69 6.09 -10.11 9.39
CA PHE A 69 4.96 -9.59 8.62
C PHE A 69 4.46 -8.31 9.28
N HIS A 70 4.50 -7.20 8.54
CA HIS A 70 3.97 -5.91 8.99
C HIS A 70 2.68 -5.61 8.23
N ILE A 71 1.58 -5.43 8.95
CA ILE A 71 0.28 -5.02 8.37
C ILE A 71 0.40 -3.65 7.70
N PHE A 72 1.31 -2.80 8.17
CA PHE A 72 1.66 -1.51 7.56
C PHE A 72 3.18 -1.48 7.33
N PRO A 73 3.66 -1.86 6.14
CA PRO A 73 5.08 -1.78 5.85
C PRO A 73 5.55 -0.32 5.89
N SER A 74 6.68 -0.07 6.53
CA SER A 74 7.31 1.25 6.51
C SER A 74 8.00 1.46 5.17
N ILE A 75 7.77 2.63 4.56
CA ILE A 75 8.49 3.06 3.36
C ILE A 75 9.47 4.14 3.79
N GLU A 76 10.76 3.79 3.80
CA GLU A 76 11.85 4.69 4.18
C GLU A 76 12.03 5.81 3.15
N LYS A 77 12.08 5.46 1.85
CA LYS A 77 12.26 6.43 0.77
C LYS A 77 11.04 7.34 0.60
N HIS A 78 11.21 8.64 0.86
CA HIS A 78 10.16 9.65 0.81
C HIS A 78 9.43 9.71 -0.56
N GLU A 79 10.18 9.63 -1.66
CA GLU A 79 9.60 9.66 -3.02
C GLU A 79 8.68 8.46 -3.29
N ILE A 80 9.08 7.27 -2.84
CA ILE A 80 8.28 6.04 -2.98
C ILE A 80 7.02 6.16 -2.13
N ARG A 81 7.15 6.71 -0.91
CA ARG A 81 6.03 6.95 0.00
C ARG A 81 4.96 7.83 -0.65
N ILE A 82 5.35 8.98 -1.22
CA ILE A 82 4.43 9.88 -1.94
C ILE A 82 3.77 9.16 -3.12
N ARG A 83 4.53 8.38 -3.89
CA ARG A 83 4.01 7.63 -5.05
C ARG A 83 2.95 6.61 -4.62
N VAL A 84 3.20 5.89 -3.53
CA VAL A 84 2.25 4.91 -2.96
C VAL A 84 0.99 5.61 -2.48
N ILE A 85 1.10 6.72 -1.73
CA ILE A 85 -0.09 7.47 -1.27
C ILE A 85 -0.92 7.95 -2.46
N LYS A 86 -0.29 8.50 -3.52
CA LYS A 86 -1.01 8.94 -4.72
C LYS A 86 -1.70 7.77 -5.44
N SER A 87 -1.04 6.62 -5.54
CA SER A 87 -1.63 5.41 -6.15
C SER A 87 -2.88 4.95 -5.39
N LEU A 88 -2.78 4.80 -4.08
CA LEU A 88 -3.91 4.40 -3.22
C LEU A 88 -5.04 5.43 -3.26
N SER A 89 -4.70 6.72 -3.24
CA SER A 89 -5.68 7.81 -3.33
C SER A 89 -6.45 7.79 -4.66
N ARG A 90 -5.83 7.42 -5.78
CA ARG A 90 -6.53 7.23 -7.06
C ARG A 90 -7.54 6.11 -7.01
N GLY A 91 -7.19 4.98 -6.38
CA GLY A 91 -8.14 3.88 -6.16
C GLY A 91 -9.34 4.32 -5.33
N ILE A 92 -9.10 5.07 -4.26
CA ILE A 92 -10.18 5.64 -3.42
C ILE A 92 -11.03 6.65 -4.20
N LEU A 93 -10.42 7.47 -5.06
CA LEU A 93 -11.14 8.41 -5.93
C LEU A 93 -12.07 7.67 -6.89
N LEU A 94 -11.58 6.60 -7.53
CA LEU A 94 -12.39 5.77 -8.42
C LEU A 94 -13.56 5.11 -7.70
N ALA A 95 -13.39 4.71 -6.42
CA ALA A 95 -14.48 4.17 -5.61
C ALA A 95 -15.65 5.17 -5.42
N GLY A 96 -15.38 6.48 -5.43
CA GLY A 96 -16.42 7.52 -5.37
C GLY A 96 -17.30 7.63 -6.61
N ILE A 97 -16.90 7.03 -7.73
CA ILE A 97 -17.72 6.98 -8.95
C ILE A 97 -18.93 6.06 -8.75
N ILE A 98 -18.80 5.00 -7.96
CA ILE A 98 -19.86 4.01 -7.72
C ILE A 98 -21.14 4.68 -7.16
N PRO A 99 -21.12 5.41 -6.03
CA PRO A 99 -22.32 6.08 -5.53
C PRO A 99 -22.85 7.13 -6.51
N THR A 100 -21.98 7.74 -7.33
CA THR A 100 -22.41 8.70 -8.35
C THR A 100 -23.26 8.02 -9.44
N ILE A 101 -22.80 6.88 -9.96
CA ILE A 101 -23.56 6.07 -10.93
C ILE A 101 -24.89 5.62 -10.32
N PHE A 102 -24.87 5.11 -9.09
CA PHE A 102 -26.09 4.70 -8.39
C PHE A 102 -27.06 5.87 -8.16
N GLY A 103 -26.54 7.07 -7.88
CA GLY A 103 -27.35 8.28 -7.78
C GLY A 103 -28.11 8.57 -9.07
N PHE A 104 -27.44 8.49 -10.22
CA PHE A 104 -28.11 8.64 -11.53
C PHE A 104 -29.15 7.55 -11.80
N LEU A 105 -28.87 6.30 -11.44
CA LEU A 105 -29.86 5.20 -11.58
C LEU A 105 -31.13 5.47 -10.75
N ARG A 106 -31.00 6.03 -9.55
CA ARG A 106 -32.15 6.38 -8.70
C ARG A 106 -33.00 7.52 -9.25
N ILE A 107 -32.45 8.39 -10.08
CA ILE A 107 -33.24 9.41 -10.80
C ILE A 107 -34.21 8.71 -11.78
N ALA A 108 -33.74 7.70 -12.51
CA ALA A 108 -34.58 6.94 -13.43
C ALA A 108 -35.73 6.18 -12.73
N GLU A 109 -35.57 5.87 -11.45
CA GLU A 109 -36.60 5.26 -10.60
C GLU A 109 -37.54 6.27 -9.92
N ASN A 110 -37.46 7.58 -10.25
CA ASN A 110 -38.20 8.67 -9.60
C ASN A 110 -37.90 8.84 -8.09
N LYS A 111 -36.77 8.34 -7.59
CA LYS A 111 -36.35 8.46 -6.19
C LYS A 111 -35.40 9.66 -6.00
N MET A 112 -35.92 10.86 -6.19
CA MET A 112 -35.12 12.09 -6.25
C MET A 112 -34.30 12.38 -4.98
N ILE A 113 -34.87 12.13 -3.79
CA ILE A 113 -34.17 12.39 -2.52
C ILE A 113 -32.95 11.47 -2.38
N GLU A 114 -33.14 10.16 -2.64
CA GLU A 114 -32.06 9.17 -2.56
C GLU A 114 -30.98 9.44 -3.61
N ALA A 115 -31.39 9.79 -4.83
CA ALA A 115 -30.48 10.19 -5.90
C ALA A 115 -29.62 11.39 -5.51
N PHE A 116 -30.23 12.45 -4.98
CA PHE A 116 -29.51 13.66 -4.56
C PHE A 116 -28.49 13.35 -3.46
N ILE A 117 -28.87 12.56 -2.44
CA ILE A 117 -27.96 12.13 -1.37
C ILE A 117 -26.77 11.37 -1.94
N LEU A 118 -26.99 10.40 -2.83
CA LEU A 118 -25.94 9.59 -3.44
C LEU A 118 -25.00 10.41 -4.32
N LEU A 119 -25.53 11.36 -5.09
CA LEU A 119 -24.73 12.26 -5.92
C LEU A 119 -23.87 13.21 -5.07
N CYS A 120 -24.44 13.81 -4.01
CA CYS A 120 -23.68 14.63 -3.07
C CYS A 120 -22.60 13.81 -2.37
N LEU A 121 -22.91 12.58 -1.96
CA LEU A 121 -21.96 11.67 -1.31
C LEU A 121 -20.82 11.30 -2.26
N GLY A 122 -21.13 10.96 -3.52
CA GLY A 122 -20.11 10.70 -4.54
C GLY A 122 -19.24 11.92 -4.84
N GLY A 123 -19.85 13.11 -5.00
CA GLY A 123 -19.14 14.35 -5.25
C GLY A 123 -18.18 14.75 -4.11
N ILE A 124 -18.67 14.73 -2.87
CA ILE A 124 -17.85 15.03 -1.68
C ILE A 124 -16.72 13.99 -1.53
N TRP A 125 -16.99 12.72 -1.81
CA TRP A 125 -15.99 11.65 -1.75
C TRP A 125 -14.87 11.90 -2.77
N ILE A 126 -15.23 12.12 -4.05
CA ILE A 126 -14.27 12.37 -5.13
C ILE A 126 -13.45 13.63 -4.83
N ALA A 127 -14.10 14.72 -4.42
CA ALA A 127 -13.42 15.95 -4.05
C ALA A 127 -12.43 15.73 -2.90
N SER A 128 -12.84 15.01 -1.86
CA SER A 128 -11.99 14.70 -0.70
C SER A 128 -10.81 13.80 -1.06
N ALA A 129 -11.03 12.80 -1.93
CA ALA A 129 -9.96 11.92 -2.41
C ALA A 129 -8.96 12.68 -3.30
N ALA A 130 -9.44 13.61 -4.13
CA ALA A 130 -8.59 14.48 -4.95
C ALA A 130 -7.78 15.45 -4.08
N LEU A 131 -8.39 16.02 -3.04
CA LEU A 131 -7.70 16.89 -2.07
C LEU A 131 -6.69 16.10 -1.22
N LEU A 132 -7.00 14.86 -0.85
CA LEU A 132 -6.06 13.96 -0.16
C LEU A 132 -4.81 13.72 -1.02
N MET A 133 -4.99 13.50 -2.33
CA MET A 133 -3.89 13.30 -3.28
C MET A 133 -2.99 14.53 -3.45
N ARG A 134 -3.51 15.75 -3.22
CA ARG A 134 -2.77 17.01 -3.35
C ARG A 134 -2.13 17.48 -2.05
N SER A 135 -2.88 17.44 -0.94
CA SER A 135 -2.51 18.10 0.32
C SER A 135 -2.00 17.14 1.39
N PHE A 136 -2.28 15.83 1.27
CA PHE A 136 -1.93 14.82 2.28
C PHE A 136 -2.42 15.15 3.70
N HIS A 137 -3.47 15.95 3.85
CA HIS A 137 -4.03 16.27 5.16
C HIS A 137 -4.91 15.13 5.71
N GLN A 138 -4.66 14.76 6.97
CA GLN A 138 -5.40 13.68 7.65
C GLN A 138 -6.90 13.94 7.78
N ARG A 139 -7.34 15.21 7.75
CA ARG A 139 -8.77 15.58 7.82
C ARG A 139 -9.59 14.93 6.71
N PHE A 140 -9.05 14.86 5.50
CA PHE A 140 -9.74 14.23 4.36
C PHE A 140 -9.87 12.72 4.54
N ILE A 141 -8.91 12.07 5.21
CA ILE A 141 -9.00 10.63 5.51
C ILE A 141 -10.16 10.38 6.46
N TYR A 142 -10.29 11.16 7.54
CA TYR A 142 -11.38 10.99 8.50
C TYR A 142 -12.75 11.25 7.86
N LEU A 143 -12.84 12.23 6.97
CA LEU A 143 -14.06 12.53 6.24
C LEU A 143 -14.44 11.39 5.29
N ILE A 144 -13.49 10.82 4.53
CA ILE A 144 -13.77 9.66 3.68
C ILE A 144 -14.11 8.43 4.52
N LEU A 145 -13.44 8.21 5.66
CA LEU A 145 -13.73 7.11 6.58
C LEU A 145 -15.16 7.19 7.14
N SER A 146 -15.61 8.38 7.57
CA SER A 146 -16.96 8.55 8.11
C SER A 146 -18.02 8.32 7.04
N MET A 147 -17.82 8.85 5.83
CA MET A 147 -18.68 8.58 4.68
C MET A 147 -18.67 7.09 4.30
N GLY A 148 -17.51 6.44 4.38
CA GLY A 148 -17.35 5.02 4.11
C GLY A 148 -18.14 4.18 5.10
N GLY A 149 -18.09 4.53 6.38
CA GLY A 149 -18.89 3.88 7.43
C GLY A 149 -20.40 4.02 7.19
N LEU A 150 -20.87 5.22 6.85
CA LEU A 150 -22.27 5.44 6.48
C LEU A 150 -22.68 4.64 5.24
N SER A 151 -21.79 4.56 4.24
CA SER A 151 -22.01 3.79 3.02
C SER A 151 -22.13 2.29 3.29
N VAL A 152 -21.27 1.72 4.16
CA VAL A 152 -21.38 0.31 4.59
C VAL A 152 -22.73 0.02 5.24
N ILE A 153 -23.19 0.88 6.14
CA ILE A 153 -24.48 0.71 6.82
C ILE A 153 -25.62 0.71 5.80
N TYR A 154 -25.57 1.63 4.83
CA TYR A 154 -26.56 1.70 3.76
C TYR A 154 -26.54 0.45 2.87
N VAL A 155 -25.37 0.02 2.38
CA VAL A 155 -25.24 -1.18 1.54
C VAL A 155 -25.68 -2.43 2.28
N ALA A 156 -25.33 -2.58 3.57
CA ALA A 156 -25.78 -3.68 4.39
C ALA A 156 -27.32 -3.72 4.49
N LYS A 157 -27.97 -2.58 4.73
CA LYS A 157 -29.44 -2.49 4.73
C LYS A 157 -30.05 -2.88 3.38
N VAL A 158 -29.48 -2.40 2.28
CA VAL A 158 -29.96 -2.71 0.93
C VAL A 158 -29.81 -4.20 0.63
N LEU A 159 -28.64 -4.79 0.90
CA LEU A 159 -28.39 -6.21 0.63
C LEU A 159 -29.26 -7.14 1.48
N LEU A 160 -29.50 -6.80 2.74
CA LEU A 160 -30.39 -7.56 3.62
C LEU A 160 -31.87 -7.46 3.22
N GLY A 161 -32.27 -6.38 2.53
CA GLY A 161 -33.62 -6.19 2.02
C GLY A 161 -33.92 -6.97 0.74
N LEU A 162 -32.91 -7.42 0.00
CA LEU A 162 -33.08 -8.17 -1.24
C LEU A 162 -33.39 -9.65 -0.95
N LYS A 163 -34.55 -10.12 -1.42
CA LYS A 163 -34.88 -11.56 -1.45
C LYS A 163 -34.69 -12.11 -2.87
N PRO A 164 -33.94 -13.21 -3.07
CA PRO A 164 -33.23 -14.04 -2.09
C PRO A 164 -31.88 -13.46 -1.67
N PHE A 165 -31.49 -13.71 -0.42
CA PHE A 165 -30.18 -13.33 0.11
C PHE A 165 -29.06 -14.09 -0.60
N ARG A 166 -28.13 -13.36 -1.24
CA ARG A 166 -26.97 -13.92 -1.93
C ARG A 166 -25.71 -13.62 -1.12
N PHE A 167 -25.20 -14.62 -0.40
CA PHE A 167 -23.97 -14.51 0.39
C PHE A 167 -22.80 -13.92 -0.40
N MET A 168 -22.71 -14.26 -1.70
CA MET A 168 -21.68 -13.76 -2.60
C MET A 168 -21.66 -12.23 -2.71
N ASP A 169 -22.82 -11.58 -2.76
CA ASP A 169 -22.92 -10.12 -2.90
C ASP A 169 -22.39 -9.41 -1.63
N MET A 170 -22.67 -9.98 -0.46
CA MET A 170 -22.17 -9.48 0.83
C MET A 170 -20.66 -9.70 0.98
N PHE A 171 -20.15 -10.85 0.55
CA PHE A 171 -18.71 -11.14 0.59
C PHE A 171 -17.92 -10.20 -0.33
N VAL A 172 -18.43 -9.94 -1.55
CA VAL A 172 -17.82 -8.97 -2.47
C VAL A 172 -17.83 -7.56 -1.87
N ALA A 173 -18.96 -7.12 -1.30
CA ALA A 173 -19.03 -5.83 -0.62
C ALA A 173 -18.02 -5.74 0.53
N LEU A 174 -17.90 -6.78 1.35
CA LEU A 174 -16.95 -6.84 2.46
C LEU A 174 -15.50 -6.68 1.99
N ILE A 175 -15.10 -7.36 0.91
CA ILE A 175 -13.75 -7.23 0.34
C ILE A 175 -13.52 -5.81 -0.18
N ILE A 176 -14.45 -5.26 -0.96
CA ILE A 176 -14.31 -3.91 -1.54
C ILE A 176 -14.13 -2.87 -0.44
N TYR A 177 -15.01 -2.87 0.56
CA TYR A 177 -14.89 -1.96 1.70
C TYR A 177 -13.61 -2.23 2.49
N GLY A 178 -13.26 -3.50 2.74
CA GLY A 178 -12.02 -3.88 3.41
C GLY A 178 -10.79 -3.27 2.75
N VAL A 179 -10.69 -3.35 1.42
CA VAL A 179 -9.60 -2.75 0.64
C VAL A 179 -9.59 -1.22 0.75
N ILE A 180 -10.76 -0.57 0.68
CA ILE A 180 -10.87 0.89 0.81
C ILE A 180 -10.44 1.34 2.21
N PHE A 181 -10.97 0.72 3.27
CA PHE A 181 -10.64 1.04 4.66
C PHE A 181 -9.17 0.79 4.95
N TYR A 182 -8.64 -0.36 4.53
CA TYR A 182 -7.21 -0.67 4.65
C TYR A 182 -6.35 0.40 3.96
N SER A 183 -6.70 0.78 2.73
CA SER A 183 -5.96 1.80 1.97
C SER A 183 -5.96 3.16 2.70
N LEU A 184 -7.10 3.59 3.24
CA LEU A 184 -7.21 4.84 4.01
C LEU A 184 -6.37 4.80 5.30
N LEU A 185 -6.44 3.70 6.04
CA LEU A 185 -5.67 3.51 7.28
C LEU A 185 -4.17 3.44 7.00
N TYR A 186 -3.78 2.80 5.89
CA TYR A 186 -2.38 2.74 5.49
C TYR A 186 -1.85 4.11 5.06
N ILE A 187 -2.61 4.88 4.25
CA ILE A 187 -2.29 6.27 3.92
C ILE A 187 -2.12 7.11 5.19
N LYS A 188 -3.02 6.96 6.17
CA LYS A 188 -2.93 7.65 7.47
C LYS A 188 -1.62 7.31 8.19
N SER A 189 -1.23 6.04 8.20
CA SER A 189 0.04 5.60 8.80
C SER A 189 1.23 6.27 8.11
N LEU A 190 1.26 6.28 6.77
CA LEU A 190 2.34 6.88 5.99
C LEU A 190 2.46 8.40 6.19
N ILE A 191 1.33 9.11 6.29
CA ILE A 191 1.33 10.57 6.56
C ILE A 191 1.82 10.88 7.98
N LYS A 192 1.46 10.05 8.97
CA LYS A 192 1.91 10.24 10.35
C LYS A 192 3.42 10.15 10.49
N ILE A 193 4.07 9.24 9.75
CA ILE A 193 5.53 9.11 9.74
C ILE A 193 6.16 10.39 9.17
N ASN A 194 5.60 10.95 8.10
CA ASN A 194 6.13 12.16 7.46
C ASN A 194 6.02 13.45 8.31
N SER A 195 5.26 13.42 9.41
CA SER A 195 5.12 14.58 10.31
C SER A 195 6.14 14.57 11.45
N LYS A 196 6.94 13.50 11.58
CA LYS A 196 7.95 13.34 12.63
C LYS A 196 9.37 13.60 12.15
N ASP A 197 9.56 13.67 10.84
CA ASP A 197 10.79 14.10 10.17
C ASP A 197 10.69 15.61 9.88
#